data_AF-A0A0F9JLT4-F1
#
_entry.id   AF-A0A0F9JLT4-F1
#
_cell.length_a   1.000
_cell.length_b   1.000
_cell.length_c   1.000
_cell.angle_alpha   90.00
_cell.angle_beta   90.00
_cell.angle_gamma   90.00
#
_symmetry.space_group_name_H-M   'P 1'
#
loop_
_entity.id
_entity.type
_entity.pdbx_description
1 polymer ?
#
loop_
_entity_poly.entity_id
_entity_poly.type
_entity_poly.pdbx_seq_one_letter_code
_entity_poly.pdbx_strand_id
1 'polypeptide(L)'
;MTLKSLIAELEQAKEGNRELSDRVLLAVGWLGQSASSKVAGILVPHWKSPDGRDVLVDLRPCPTTSLDAALTLVPKNCGWHVDNDGEACIFRLEKGKGQAGWPIIGECDNSKRHYEPAPALALCVAALKARDKA
;
A
#
# COMPACT_ATOMS: atom_id res chain seq x y z
N MET A 1 6.75 -3.59 -14.98
CA MET A 1 5.40 -3.85 -14.43
C MET A 1 4.62 -2.54 -14.46
N THR A 2 3.35 -2.54 -14.87
CA THR A 2 2.53 -1.31 -14.89
C THR A 2 1.71 -1.20 -13.60
N LEU A 3 1.34 0.02 -13.21
CA LEU A 3 0.51 0.27 -12.04
C LEU A 3 -0.81 -0.51 -12.10
N LYS A 4 -1.44 -0.58 -13.29
CA LYS A 4 -2.67 -1.34 -13.54
C LYS A 4 -2.50 -2.85 -13.34
N SER A 5 -1.38 -3.43 -13.79
CA SER A 5 -1.11 -4.86 -13.57
C SER A 5 -0.93 -5.20 -12.10
N LEU A 6 -0.31 -4.29 -11.33
CA LEU A 6 -0.13 -4.47 -9.88
C LEU A 6 -1.45 -4.36 -9.13
N ILE A 7 -2.33 -3.43 -9.52
CA ILE A 7 -3.67 -3.30 -8.93
C ILE A 7 -4.48 -4.59 -9.13
N ALA A 8 -4.51 -5.12 -10.35
CA ALA A 8 -5.25 -6.36 -10.64
C ALA A 8 -4.72 -7.57 -9.86
N GLU A 9 -3.39 -7.65 -9.68
CA GLU A 9 -2.78 -8.70 -8.87
C GLU A 9 -3.15 -8.58 -7.39
N LEU A 10 -3.18 -7.36 -6.84
CA LEU A 10 -3.60 -7.10 -5.45
C LEU A 10 -5.08 -7.41 -5.22
N GLU A 11 -5.95 -7.13 -6.20
CA GLU A 11 -7.38 -7.46 -6.14
C GLU A 11 -7.63 -8.99 -6.13
N GLN A 12 -6.76 -9.76 -6.78
CA GLN A 12 -6.82 -11.23 -6.80
C GLN A 12 -6.05 -11.89 -5.65
N ALA A 13 -5.22 -11.13 -4.94
CA ALA A 13 -4.41 -11.65 -3.86
C ALA A 13 -5.30 -12.04 -2.66
N LYS A 14 -5.19 -13.30 -2.24
CA LYS A 14 -5.89 -13.82 -1.05
C LYS A 14 -5.22 -13.38 0.26
N GLU A 15 -3.92 -13.12 0.19
CA GLU A 15 -3.11 -12.69 1.34
C GLU A 15 -2.02 -11.73 0.88
N GLY A 16 -1.64 -10.83 1.78
CA GLY A 16 -0.49 -9.99 1.57
C GLY A 16 0.80 -10.78 1.77
N ASN A 17 1.83 -10.45 1.00
CA ASN A 17 3.14 -11.03 1.18
C ASN A 17 4.24 -9.99 1.00
N ARG A 18 5.47 -10.39 1.33
CA ARG A 18 6.63 -9.49 1.29
C ARG A 18 6.86 -8.98 -0.13
N GLU A 19 6.90 -9.85 -1.14
CA GLU A 19 7.18 -9.46 -2.54
C GLU A 19 6.12 -8.52 -3.15
N LEU A 20 4.85 -8.68 -2.79
CA LEU A 20 3.78 -7.76 -3.15
C LEU A 20 4.00 -6.40 -2.48
N SER A 21 4.38 -6.39 -1.20
CA SER A 21 4.75 -5.18 -0.48
C SER A 21 5.90 -4.42 -1.16
N ASP A 22 6.97 -5.09 -1.63
CA ASP A 22 8.08 -4.45 -2.37
C ASP A 22 7.57 -3.72 -3.60
N ARG A 23 6.71 -4.39 -4.37
CA ARG A 23 6.16 -3.85 -5.61
C ARG A 23 5.26 -2.65 -5.34
N VAL A 24 4.46 -2.68 -4.27
CA VAL A 24 3.68 -1.54 -3.81
C VAL A 24 4.58 -0.37 -3.39
N LEU A 25 5.62 -0.63 -2.60
CA LEU A 25 6.59 0.40 -2.17
C LEU A 25 7.27 1.06 -3.37
N LEU A 26 7.74 0.26 -4.33
CA LEU A 26 8.34 0.78 -5.56
C LEU A 26 7.34 1.64 -6.35
N ALA A 27 6.08 1.20 -6.45
CA ALA A 27 5.02 1.95 -7.15
C ALA A 27 4.69 3.30 -6.47
N VAL A 28 4.88 3.42 -5.16
CA VAL A 28 4.64 4.67 -4.42
C VAL A 28 5.89 5.56 -4.27
N GLY A 29 7.00 5.20 -4.92
CA GLY A 29 8.21 6.02 -5.01
C GLY A 29 9.29 5.69 -3.99
N TRP A 30 9.19 4.55 -3.29
CA TRP A 30 10.34 4.04 -2.55
C TRP A 30 11.40 3.57 -3.53
N LEU A 31 12.66 3.74 -3.16
CA LEU A 31 13.77 3.17 -3.91
C LEU A 31 14.13 1.83 -3.28
N GLY A 32 14.13 0.81 -4.13
CA GLY A 32 14.52 -0.55 -3.76
C GLY A 32 15.96 -0.63 -3.30
N GLN A 33 16.34 -1.84 -2.90
CA GLN A 33 17.59 -2.20 -2.24
C GLN A 33 18.83 -1.52 -2.88
N SER A 34 19.22 -0.36 -2.37
CA SER A 34 20.43 0.34 -2.80
C SER A 34 21.58 -0.12 -1.91
N ALA A 35 22.62 -0.64 -2.53
CA ALA A 35 23.83 -1.11 -1.84
C ALA A 35 24.72 0.07 -1.43
N SER A 36 24.29 0.94 -0.51
CA SER A 36 25.19 2.01 -0.04
C SER A 36 24.65 2.82 1.13
N SER A 37 24.59 2.22 2.32
CA SER A 37 24.79 2.98 3.56
C SER A 37 25.65 2.13 4.51
N LYS A 38 26.78 2.69 4.97
CA LYS A 38 27.72 2.01 5.87
C LYS A 38 27.22 2.14 7.30
N VAL A 39 26.85 1.02 7.92
CA VAL A 39 26.56 0.96 9.36
C VAL A 39 27.72 0.22 10.01
N ALA A 40 28.43 0.89 10.94
CA ALA A 40 29.61 0.34 11.59
C ALA A 40 30.68 -0.22 10.61
N GLY A 41 30.81 0.38 9.42
CA GLY A 41 31.75 -0.07 8.38
C GLY A 41 31.25 -1.22 7.49
N ILE A 42 30.09 -1.82 7.79
CA ILE A 42 29.47 -2.88 7.00
C ILE A 42 28.50 -2.27 6.00
N LEU A 43 28.61 -2.68 4.74
CA LEU A 43 27.59 -2.40 3.72
C LEU A 43 26.37 -3.26 4.01
N VAL A 44 25.35 -2.65 4.61
CA VAL A 44 24.05 -3.29 4.75
C VAL A 44 23.13 -2.78 3.64
N PRO A 45 22.16 -3.59 3.18
CA PRO A 45 21.21 -3.15 2.18
C PRO A 45 20.10 -2.30 2.81
N HIS A 46 19.67 -1.25 2.11
CA HIS A 46 18.66 -0.30 2.59
C HIS A 46 17.59 -0.04 1.54
N TRP A 47 16.41 0.30 2.03
CA TRP A 47 15.34 0.93 1.27
C TRP A 47 15.36 2.42 1.54
N LYS A 48 15.10 3.23 0.51
CA LYS A 48 14.96 4.67 0.69
C LYS A 48 13.51 5.07 0.52
N SER A 49 12.95 5.68 1.55
CA SER A 49 11.59 6.20 1.51
C SER A 49 11.49 7.47 0.64
N PRO A 50 10.28 7.83 0.18
CA PRO A 50 10.07 9.01 -0.66
C PRO A 50 10.47 10.34 -0.01
N ASP A 51 10.51 10.40 1.32
CA ASP A 51 10.98 11.56 2.10
C ASP A 51 12.50 11.52 2.37
N GLY A 52 13.22 10.55 1.79
CA GLY A 52 14.67 10.47 1.78
C GLY A 52 15.29 9.73 2.97
N ARG A 53 14.50 9.07 3.81
CA ARG A 53 15.01 8.26 4.94
C ARG A 53 15.48 6.88 4.47
N ASP A 54 16.64 6.46 4.95
CA ASP A 54 17.12 5.09 4.76
C ASP A 54 16.52 4.17 5.84
N VAL A 55 16.01 3.02 5.41
CA VAL A 55 15.40 2.01 6.26
C VAL A 55 16.06 0.67 5.95
N LEU A 56 16.46 -0.08 6.98
CA LEU A 56 17.00 -1.43 6.79
C LEU A 56 15.97 -2.33 6.09
N VAL A 57 16.44 -3.26 5.28
CA VAL A 57 15.57 -4.17 4.49
C VAL A 57 14.56 -4.94 5.34
N ASP A 58 14.93 -5.29 6.57
CA ASP A 58 14.06 -6.01 7.51
C ASP A 58 13.12 -5.11 8.30
N LEU A 59 13.33 -3.79 8.26
CA LEU A 59 12.50 -2.79 8.95
C LEU A 59 11.59 -2.00 8.00
N ARG A 60 11.66 -2.27 6.69
CA ARG A 60 10.78 -1.59 5.74
C ARG A 60 9.31 -1.94 5.99
N PRO A 61 8.38 -1.02 5.68
CA PRO A 61 6.96 -1.29 5.86
C PRO A 61 6.47 -2.45 4.98
N CYS A 62 5.51 -3.22 5.48
CA CYS A 62 4.81 -4.26 4.73
C CYS A 62 3.34 -3.86 4.52
N PRO A 63 3.03 -2.95 3.58
CA PRO A 63 1.70 -2.39 3.42
C PRO A 63 0.63 -3.42 3.02
N THR A 64 0.99 -4.59 2.50
CA THR A 64 -0.01 -5.62 2.17
C THR A 64 -0.45 -6.46 3.37
N THR A 65 0.27 -6.39 4.49
CA THR A 65 -0.03 -7.17 5.71
C THR A 65 -0.19 -6.29 6.96
N SER A 66 0.21 -5.02 6.91
CA SER A 66 0.06 -4.06 8.00
C SER A 66 -0.81 -2.89 7.55
N LEU A 67 -1.93 -2.69 8.26
CA LEU A 67 -2.84 -1.57 8.01
C LEU A 67 -2.16 -0.22 8.23
N ASP A 68 -1.36 -0.08 9.29
CA ASP A 68 -0.60 1.14 9.56
C ASP A 68 0.36 1.48 8.42
N ALA A 69 1.06 0.46 7.89
CA ALA A 69 1.92 0.64 6.73
C ALA A 69 1.11 1.04 5.48
N ALA A 70 -0.05 0.43 5.24
CA ALA A 70 -0.94 0.78 4.13
C ALA A 70 -1.47 2.23 4.23
N LEU A 71 -1.78 2.71 5.44
CA LEU A 71 -2.22 4.09 5.68
C LEU A 71 -1.17 5.12 5.27
N THR A 72 0.12 4.80 5.39
CA THR A 72 1.19 5.72 4.92
C THR A 72 1.20 5.92 3.41
N LEU A 73 0.55 5.04 2.64
CA LEU A 73 0.48 5.13 1.18
C LEU A 73 -0.58 6.13 0.69
N VAL A 74 -1.58 6.40 1.54
CA VAL A 74 -2.72 7.27 1.20
C VAL A 74 -2.21 8.68 0.89
N PRO A 75 -2.55 9.24 -0.28
CA PRO A 75 -2.17 10.61 -0.62
C PRO A 75 -2.68 11.61 0.42
N LYS A 76 -1.85 12.59 0.80
CA LYS A 76 -2.17 13.58 1.86
C LYS A 76 -3.41 14.43 1.56
N ASN A 77 -3.80 14.52 0.30
CA ASN A 77 -4.99 15.25 -0.17
C ASN A 77 -6.25 14.38 -0.20
N CYS A 78 -6.18 13.12 0.25
CA CYS A 78 -7.32 12.23 0.34
C CYS A 78 -7.73 12.03 1.81
N GLY A 79 -9.02 12.21 2.09
CA GLY A 79 -9.66 11.61 3.26
C GLY A 79 -9.88 10.12 3.02
N TRP A 80 -10.01 9.35 4.08
CA TRP A 80 -10.31 7.92 4.00
C TRP A 80 -11.36 7.54 5.03
N HIS A 81 -12.21 6.59 4.68
CA HIS A 81 -13.13 5.94 5.61
C HIS A 81 -13.17 4.44 5.34
N VAL A 82 -13.43 3.69 6.40
CA VAL A 82 -13.63 2.24 6.35
C VAL A 82 -15.12 2.00 6.48
N ASP A 83 -15.67 1.30 5.52
CA ASP A 83 -17.05 0.82 5.54
C ASP A 83 -17.03 -0.72 5.66
N ASN A 84 -18.03 -1.27 6.33
CA ASN A 84 -18.17 -2.71 6.52
C ASN A 84 -19.59 -3.09 6.12
N ASP A 85 -19.73 -3.80 5.00
CA ASP A 85 -21.02 -4.24 4.48
C ASP A 85 -21.42 -5.63 5.02
N GLY A 86 -20.67 -6.19 5.96
CA GLY A 86 -20.91 -7.49 6.59
C GLY A 86 -20.24 -8.67 5.89
N GLU A 87 -19.79 -8.50 4.65
CA GLU A 87 -19.10 -9.54 3.85
C GLU A 87 -17.69 -9.10 3.40
N ALA A 88 -17.43 -7.80 3.28
CA ALA A 88 -16.17 -7.21 2.86
C ALA A 88 -15.77 -5.97 3.67
N CYS A 89 -14.46 -5.77 3.82
CA CYS A 89 -13.89 -4.51 4.30
C CYS A 89 -13.68 -3.60 3.09
N ILE A 90 -14.45 -2.50 3.01
CA ILE A 90 -14.36 -1.55 1.90
C ILE A 90 -13.60 -0.31 2.37
N PHE A 91 -12.50 0.00 1.68
CA PHE A 91 -11.78 1.26 1.90
C PHE A 91 -12.15 2.24 0.82
N ARG A 92 -12.69 3.39 1.23
CA ARG A 92 -13.00 4.49 0.31
C ARG A 92 -12.04 5.65 0.56
N LEU A 93 -11.39 6.10 -0.51
CA LEU A 93 -10.60 7.32 -0.52
C LEU A 93 -11.40 8.43 -1.22
N GLU A 94 -11.49 9.59 -0.58
CA GLU A 94 -12.15 10.79 -1.08
C GLU A 94 -11.12 11.90 -1.26
N LYS A 95 -11.04 12.52 -2.44
CA LYS A 95 -10.23 13.75 -2.61
C LYS A 95 -10.85 14.87 -1.74
N GLY A 96 -10.01 15.56 -0.98
CA GLY A 96 -10.42 16.43 0.13
C GLY A 96 -11.44 17.54 -0.20
N LYS A 97 -12.17 17.92 0.86
CA LYS A 97 -13.15 19.01 1.06
C LYS A 97 -13.75 19.65 -0.20
N GLY A 98 -14.90 19.11 -0.61
CA GLY A 98 -15.90 19.85 -1.42
C GLY A 98 -15.87 19.57 -2.91
N GLN A 99 -15.03 18.67 -3.40
CA GLN A 99 -15.14 18.19 -4.77
C GLN A 99 -15.92 16.88 -4.79
N ALA A 100 -17.11 16.91 -5.41
CA ALA A 100 -17.92 15.72 -5.70
C ALA A 100 -17.18 14.82 -6.71
N GLY A 101 -16.14 14.14 -6.23
CA GLY A 101 -15.48 13.06 -6.93
C GLY A 101 -16.06 11.74 -6.47
N TRP A 102 -16.31 10.82 -7.40
CA TRP A 102 -16.68 9.45 -7.06
C TRP A 102 -15.63 8.84 -6.11
N PRO A 103 -16.04 8.18 -5.01
CA PRO A 103 -15.10 7.58 -4.08
C PRO A 103 -14.22 6.57 -4.81
N ILE A 104 -12.93 6.57 -4.52
CA ILE A 104 -12.02 5.57 -5.06
C ILE A 104 -12.08 4.38 -4.12
N ILE A 105 -12.63 3.28 -4.64
CA ILE A 105 -12.91 2.09 -3.86
C ILE A 105 -11.79 1.06 -4.06
N GLY A 106 -11.21 0.62 -2.96
CA GLY A 106 -10.43 -0.59 -2.87
C GLY A 106 -11.26 -1.68 -2.21
N GLU A 107 -11.49 -2.76 -2.95
CA GLU A 107 -12.19 -3.94 -2.51
C GLU A 107 -11.25 -5.13 -2.66
N CYS A 108 -11.31 -6.05 -1.70
CA CYS A 108 -10.70 -7.36 -1.81
C CYS A 108 -11.69 -8.38 -1.23
N ASP A 109 -11.78 -9.54 -1.88
CA ASP A 109 -12.73 -10.58 -1.52
C ASP A 109 -12.43 -11.15 -0.13
N ASN A 110 -13.39 -10.98 0.78
CA ASN A 110 -13.36 -11.45 2.16
C ASN A 110 -14.25 -12.66 2.42
N SER A 111 -14.77 -13.30 1.37
CA SER A 111 -15.71 -14.42 1.46
C SER A 111 -15.20 -15.63 2.26
N LYS A 112 -13.96 -15.63 2.74
CA LYS A 112 -13.39 -16.63 3.65
C LYS A 112 -12.97 -15.98 4.96
N ARG A 113 -13.87 -16.04 5.94
CA ARG A 113 -13.87 -15.45 7.30
C ARG A 113 -12.66 -15.68 8.23
N HIS A 114 -11.49 -16.09 7.76
CA HIS A 114 -10.33 -16.25 8.63
C HIS A 114 -9.07 -15.79 7.90
N TYR A 115 -8.42 -14.77 8.48
CA TYR A 115 -7.11 -14.17 8.21
C TYR A 115 -7.14 -12.69 7.80
N GLU A 116 -6.34 -11.96 8.56
CA GLU A 116 -6.25 -10.51 8.76
C GLU A 116 -5.53 -9.65 7.68
N PRO A 117 -5.09 -10.08 6.47
CA PRO A 117 -4.47 -9.16 5.51
C PRO A 117 -5.44 -8.34 4.65
N ALA A 118 -6.73 -8.69 4.64
CA ALA A 118 -7.72 -8.07 3.76
C ALA A 118 -7.80 -6.53 3.80
N PRO A 119 -7.91 -5.87 4.98
CA PRO A 119 -8.04 -4.42 4.99
C PRO A 119 -6.79 -3.70 4.47
N ALA A 120 -5.61 -4.27 4.69
CA ALA A 120 -4.35 -3.70 4.22
C ALA A 120 -4.23 -3.80 2.68
N LEU A 121 -4.66 -4.93 2.09
CA LEU A 121 -4.73 -5.13 0.64
C LEU A 121 -5.72 -4.18 -0.02
N ALA A 122 -6.95 -4.08 0.49
CA ALA A 122 -7.96 -3.15 -0.01
C ALA A 122 -7.46 -1.70 0.01
N LEU A 123 -6.81 -1.29 1.10
CA LEU A 123 -6.26 0.06 1.20
C LEU A 123 -5.10 0.30 0.23
N CYS A 124 -4.24 -0.69 0.00
CA CYS A 124 -3.21 -0.61 -1.04
C CYS A 124 -3.83 -0.40 -2.43
N VAL A 125 -4.86 -1.18 -2.77
CA VAL A 125 -5.60 -1.05 -4.04
C VAL A 125 -6.18 0.36 -4.17
N ALA A 126 -6.87 0.85 -3.14
CA ALA A 126 -7.47 2.18 -3.15
C ALA A 126 -6.41 3.27 -3.33
N ALA A 127 -5.30 3.20 -2.59
CA ALA A 127 -4.21 4.18 -2.63
C ALA A 127 -3.53 4.21 -4.01
N LEU A 128 -3.30 3.04 -4.63
CA LEU A 128 -2.72 2.96 -5.96
C LEU A 128 -3.69 3.46 -7.04
N LYS A 129 -4.98 3.12 -6.97
CA LYS A 129 -6.02 3.69 -7.86
C LYS A 129 -6.13 5.21 -7.72
N ALA A 130 -5.96 5.75 -6.52
CA ALA A 130 -5.94 7.19 -6.28
C ALA A 130 -4.78 7.89 -6.96
N ARG A 131 -3.63 7.22 -7.06
CA ARG A 131 -2.44 7.72 -7.76
C ARG A 131 -2.52 7.58 -9.28
N ASP A 132 -3.16 6.53 -9.80
CA ASP A 132 -3.41 6.38 -11.25
C ASP A 132 -4.33 7.50 -11.80
N LYS A 133 -5.19 8.05 -10.94
CA LYS A 133 -6.15 9.13 -11.26
C LYS A 133 -5.68 10.55 -10.84
N ALA A 134 -4.48 10.70 -10.29
CA ALA A 134 -3.92 11.97 -9.84
C ALA A 134 -3.09 12.62 -10.94
#